data_AF-A0A9D4SN48-F1
#
_entry.id   AF-A0A9D4SN48-F1
#
_cell.length_a   1.000
_cell.length_b   1.000
_cell.length_c   1.000
_cell.angle_alpha   90.00
_cell.angle_beta   90.00
_cell.angle_gamma   90.00
#
_symmetry.space_group_name_H-M   'P 1'
#
loop_
_entity.id
_entity.type
_entity.pdbx_description
1 polymer ?
#
loop_
_entity_poly.entity_id
_entity_poly.type
_entity_poly.pdbx_seq_one_letter_code
_entity_poly.pdbx_strand_id
1 'polypeptide(L)'
;MSRCRPHSAPHTYTAAFKNRFRHIMDCSQGSLKEDALDVTARLDMSERALFSLGREALEDLQRWLRRESHRIATAPMVTNHRKRKRAALTESS
;
A
#
# COMPACT_ATOMS: atom_id res chain seq x y z
N MET A 1 -6.05 31.70 45.45
CA MET A 1 -6.48 30.48 44.73
C MET A 1 -6.93 30.87 43.34
N SER A 2 -6.16 30.58 42.29
CA SER A 2 -6.61 30.59 40.89
C SER A 2 -5.69 29.69 40.07
N ARG A 3 -5.99 28.39 40.00
CA ARG A 3 -5.32 27.48 39.07
C ARG A 3 -6.01 27.64 37.72
N CYS A 4 -5.35 28.33 36.79
CA CYS A 4 -5.77 28.39 35.39
C CYS A 4 -5.85 26.95 34.84
N ARG A 5 -7.02 26.58 34.29
CA ARG A 5 -7.24 25.27 33.66
C ARG A 5 -6.36 25.14 32.41
N PRO A 6 -5.80 23.96 32.10
CA PRO A 6 -5.15 23.73 30.82
C PRO A 6 -6.23 23.57 29.74
N HIS A 7 -6.72 24.68 29.19
CA HIS A 7 -7.65 24.67 28.05
C HIS A 7 -6.86 24.63 26.73
N SER A 8 -6.07 23.59 26.50
CA SER A 8 -5.33 23.45 25.23
C SER A 8 -4.96 22.01 24.81
N ALA A 9 -5.74 21.01 25.23
CA ALA A 9 -5.48 19.61 24.88
C ALA A 9 -5.59 19.26 23.36
N PRO A 10 -6.54 19.78 22.56
CA PRO A 10 -6.68 19.31 21.18
C PRO A 10 -5.66 19.91 20.20
N HIS A 11 -5.24 21.15 20.43
CA HIS A 11 -4.28 21.85 19.56
C HIS A 11 -2.86 21.25 19.68
N THR A 12 -2.52 20.74 20.86
CA THR A 12 -1.22 20.14 21.14
C THR A 12 -1.08 18.75 20.49
N TYR A 13 -2.12 17.91 20.55
CA TYR A 13 -2.14 16.61 19.87
C TYR A 13 -1.98 16.75 18.35
N THR A 14 -2.78 17.64 17.74
CA THR A 14 -2.74 17.87 16.29
C THR A 14 -1.40 18.43 15.82
N ALA A 15 -0.79 19.35 16.57
CA ALA A 15 0.53 19.87 16.27
C ALA A 15 1.62 18.78 16.39
N ALA A 16 1.55 17.95 17.43
CA ALA A 16 2.49 16.85 17.65
C ALA A 16 2.40 15.79 16.54
N PHE A 17 1.18 15.41 16.14
CA PHE A 17 0.96 14.47 15.04
C PHE A 17 1.46 15.03 13.70
N LYS A 18 1.15 16.29 13.38
CA LYS A 18 1.61 16.94 12.13
C LYS A 18 3.14 16.93 11.99
N ASN A 19 3.87 17.15 13.08
CA ASN A 19 5.33 17.09 13.07
C ASN A 19 5.85 15.68 12.76
N ARG A 20 5.22 14.64 13.32
CA ARG A 20 5.64 13.25 13.08
C ARG A 20 5.17 12.72 11.72
N PHE A 21 4.06 13.22 11.19
CA PHE A 21 3.49 12.76 9.93
C PHE A 21 4.48 12.79 8.77
N ARG A 22 5.23 13.90 8.63
CA ARG A 22 6.25 14.02 7.56
C ARG A 22 7.32 12.94 7.69
N HIS A 23 7.86 12.77 8.90
CA HIS A 23 8.88 11.77 9.17
C HIS A 23 8.37 10.34 8.88
N ILE A 24 7.16 10.02 9.31
CA ILE A 24 6.52 8.71 9.06
C ILE A 24 6.38 8.47 7.55
N MET A 25 5.91 9.46 6.79
CA MET A 25 5.75 9.37 5.34
C MET A 25 7.09 9.19 4.63
N ASP A 26 8.09 10.02 4.98
CA ASP A 26 9.43 9.95 4.39
C ASP A 26 10.08 8.58 4.68
N CYS A 27 9.95 8.05 5.90
CA CYS A 27 10.41 6.71 6.24
C CYS A 27 9.63 5.62 5.48
N SER A 28 8.30 5.73 5.39
CA SER A 28 7.48 4.74 4.69
C SER A 28 7.81 4.65 3.19
N GLN A 29 8.31 5.72 2.58
CA GLN A 29 8.62 5.76 1.15
C GLN A 29 10.12 5.65 0.84
N GLY A 30 11.01 5.98 1.77
CA GLY A 30 12.46 6.02 1.53
C GLY A 30 13.30 5.00 2.30
N SER A 31 12.76 4.34 3.32
CA SER A 31 13.55 3.48 4.22
C SER A 31 13.69 2.04 3.70
N LEU A 32 14.85 1.42 3.96
CA LEU A 32 15.09 0.00 3.74
C LEU A 32 14.20 -0.83 4.68
N LYS A 33 13.83 -2.04 4.26
CA LYS A 33 12.83 -2.87 4.96
C LYS A 33 13.20 -3.19 6.42
N GLU A 34 14.49 -3.19 6.75
CA GLU A 34 15.02 -3.48 8.08
C GLU A 34 14.90 -2.27 9.02
N ASP A 35 15.18 -1.07 8.53
CA ASP A 35 15.02 0.21 9.26
C ASP A 35 13.54 0.51 9.56
N ALA A 36 12.63 0.03 8.71
CA ALA A 36 11.20 0.18 8.90
C ALA A 36 10.69 -0.45 10.21
N LEU A 37 11.27 -1.57 10.65
CA LEU A 37 10.83 -2.27 11.87
C LEU A 37 11.13 -1.47 13.13
N ASP A 38 12.30 -0.83 13.19
CA ASP A 38 12.72 0.02 14.31
C ASP A 38 11.86 1.29 14.41
N VAL A 39 11.59 1.93 13.26
CA VAL A 39 10.71 3.10 13.20
C VAL A 39 9.28 2.73 13.64
N THR A 40 8.75 1.59 13.18
CA THR A 40 7.36 1.18 13.47
C THR A 40 7.15 0.78 14.93
N ALA A 41 8.20 0.29 15.61
CA ALA A 41 8.12 -0.09 17.03
C ALA A 41 7.72 1.09 17.94
N ARG A 42 8.11 2.31 17.57
CA ARG A 42 7.87 3.55 18.33
C ARG A 42 6.56 4.26 17.97
N LEU A 43 5.85 3.81 16.93
CA LEU A 43 4.63 4.43 16.43
C LEU A 43 3.36 3.90 17.12
N ASP A 44 2.37 4.78 17.27
CA ASP A 44 1.03 4.42 17.75
C ASP A 44 0.23 3.67 16.66
N MET A 45 -0.85 2.96 17.02
CA MET A 45 -1.59 2.09 16.09
C MET A 45 -2.06 2.81 14.81
N SER A 46 -2.55 4.05 14.94
CA SER A 46 -2.98 4.87 13.80
C SER A 46 -1.80 5.26 12.90
N GLU A 47 -0.64 5.56 13.49
CA GLU A 47 0.58 5.90 12.76
C GLU A 47 1.16 4.68 12.05
N ARG A 48 1.04 3.48 12.63
CA ARG A 48 1.40 2.21 11.97
C ARG A 48 0.52 1.93 10.77
N ALA A 49 -0.79 2.15 10.87
CA ALA A 49 -1.72 2.00 9.75
C ALA A 49 -1.40 2.99 8.61
N LEU A 50 -1.03 4.23 8.95
CA LEU A 50 -0.57 5.21 7.98
C LEU A 50 0.73 4.76 7.31
N PHE A 51 1.68 4.23 8.09
CA PHE A 51 2.95 3.72 7.56
C PHE A 51 2.75 2.55 6.59
N SER A 52 1.86 1.60 6.91
CA SER A 52 1.53 0.49 6.00
C SER A 52 0.88 0.98 4.71
N LEU A 53 -0.02 1.96 4.79
CA LEU A 53 -0.66 2.55 3.61
C LEU A 53 0.37 3.26 2.72
N GLY A 54 1.31 4.01 3.31
CA GLY A 54 2.40 4.65 2.58
C GLY A 54 3.30 3.65 1.85
N ARG A 55 3.53 2.48 2.47
CA ARG A 55 4.30 1.38 1.87
C ARG A 55 3.59 0.74 0.70
N GLU A 56 2.31 0.42 0.86
CA GLU A 56 1.44 -0.15 -0.19
C GLU A 56 1.38 0.79 -1.40
N ALA A 57 1.14 2.08 -1.17
CA ALA A 57 1.11 3.08 -2.22
C ALA A 57 2.44 3.15 -3.01
N LEU A 58 3.59 3.02 -2.33
CA LEU A 58 4.88 2.98 -3.03
C LEU A 58 5.06 1.67 -3.83
N GLU A 59 4.65 0.52 -3.30
CA GLU A 59 4.71 -0.75 -4.03
C GLU A 59 3.86 -0.71 -5.29
N ASP A 60 2.66 -0.15 -5.21
CA ASP A 60 1.77 0.01 -6.36
C ASP A 60 2.32 1.02 -7.38
N LEU A 61 2.90 2.14 -6.91
CA LEU A 61 3.59 3.07 -7.79
C LEU A 61 4.75 2.38 -8.53
N GLN A 62 5.53 1.55 -7.84
CA GLN A 62 6.63 0.80 -8.45
C GLN A 62 6.14 -0.23 -9.47
N ARG A 63 5.07 -0.99 -9.15
CA ARG A 63 4.43 -1.91 -10.10
C ARG A 63 3.89 -1.19 -11.33
N TRP A 64 3.32 0.00 -11.13
CA TRP A 64 2.84 0.86 -12.20
C TRP A 64 4.01 1.35 -13.08
N LEU A 65 5.10 1.84 -12.48
CA LEU A 65 6.31 2.26 -13.20
C LEU A 65 6.93 1.11 -14.02
N ARG A 66 6.91 -0.12 -13.48
CA ARG A 66 7.35 -1.33 -14.19
C ARG A 66 6.35 -1.82 -15.25
N ARG A 67 5.21 -1.14 -15.43
CA ARG A 67 4.09 -1.53 -16.31
C ARG A 67 3.54 -2.93 -15.99
N GLU A 68 3.73 -3.41 -14.77
CA GLU A 68 3.24 -4.71 -14.31
C GLU A 68 1.76 -4.65 -13.95
N SER A 69 1.27 -3.50 -13.47
CA SER A 69 -0.11 -3.35 -13.01
C SER A 69 -1.18 -3.43 -14.10
N HIS A 70 -0.81 -3.31 -15.38
CA HIS A 70 -1.74 -3.27 -16.53
C HIS A 70 -1.35 -4.24 -17.65
N ARG A 71 -0.73 -5.37 -17.33
CA ARG A 71 -0.48 -6.42 -18.33
C ARG A 71 -1.81 -6.98 -18.82
N ILE A 72 -2.23 -6.58 -20.02
CA ILE A 72 -3.35 -7.21 -20.73
C ILE A 72 -2.93 -8.64 -21.07
N ALA A 73 -3.31 -9.59 -20.21
CA ALA A 73 -3.08 -11.00 -20.44
C ALA A 73 -4.21 -11.56 -21.32
N THR A 74 -3.86 -12.45 -22.24
CA THR A 74 -4.86 -13.19 -23.02
C THR A 74 -5.71 -14.03 -22.06
N ALA A 75 -7.03 -13.82 -22.06
CA ALA A 75 -7.93 -14.60 -21.23
C ALA A 75 -7.78 -16.10 -21.53
N PRO A 76 -7.83 -16.98 -20.52
CA PRO A 76 -7.68 -18.43 -20.70
C PRO A 76 -8.79 -19.02 -21.59
N MET A 77 -9.87 -18.29 -21.79
CA MET A 77 -10.94 -18.63 -22.74
C MET A 77 -10.45 -18.56 -24.20
N VAL A 78 -9.64 -17.56 -24.54
CA VAL A 78 -9.10 -17.36 -25.90
C VAL A 78 -8.05 -18.43 -26.22
N THR A 79 -7.21 -18.81 -25.25
CA THR A 79 -6.23 -19.90 -25.42
C THR A 79 -6.92 -21.26 -25.64
N ASN A 80 -8.09 -21.49 -25.02
CA ASN A 80 -8.86 -22.73 -25.18
C ASN A 80 -9.87 -22.72 -26.34
N HIS A 81 -10.14 -21.56 -26.95
CA HIS A 81 -11.14 -21.41 -28.02
C HIS A 81 -10.88 -22.36 -29.22
N ARG A 82 -9.61 -22.64 -29.52
CA ARG A 82 -9.21 -23.50 -30.66
C ARG A 82 -9.21 -25.00 -30.37
N LYS A 83 -9.53 -25.45 -29.14
CA LYS A 83 -9.57 -26.88 -28.80
C LYS A 83 -10.91 -27.56 -29.11
N ARG A 84 -12.01 -26.80 -29.23
CA ARG A 84 -13.35 -27.37 -29.53
C ARG A 84 -13.57 -27.73 -31.00
N LYS A 85 -12.77 -27.20 -31.95
CA LYS A 85 -12.82 -27.61 -33.36
C LYS A 85 -11.94 -28.82 -33.70
N ARG A 86 -11.00 -29.22 -32.83
CA ARG A 86 -10.16 -30.43 -33.05
C ARG A 86 -10.90 -31.73 -32.77
N ALA A 87 -11.80 -31.76 -31.78
CA ALA A 87 -12.58 -32.96 -31.46
C ALA A 87 -13.66 -33.26 -32.52
N ALA A 88 -14.23 -32.23 -33.16
CA ALA A 88 -15.28 -32.39 -34.17
C ALA A 88 -14.76 -32.88 -35.54
N LEU A 89 -13.44 -32.92 -35.76
CA LEU A 89 -12.83 -33.41 -37.01
C LEU A 89 -12.29 -34.84 -36.89
N THR A 90 -12.34 -35.45 -35.70
CA THR A 90 -11.86 -36.83 -35.46
C THR A 90 -12.97 -37.87 -35.39
N GLU A 91 -14.24 -37.48 -35.53
CA GLU A 91 -15.41 -38.38 -35.52
C GLU A 91 -15.98 -38.69 -36.92
N SER A 92 -15.32 -38.24 -38.00
CA SER A 92 -15.69 -38.57 -39.37
C SER A 92 -14.54 -39.28 -40.09
N SER A 93 -14.31 -40.56 -39.78
CA SER A 93 -13.54 -41.52 -40.57
C SER A 93 -14.05 -42.93 -40.31
#